data_AF-A0AA96FVW0-F1
#
_entry.id   AF-A0AA96FVW0-F1
#
_cell.length_a   1.000
_cell.length_b   1.000
_cell.length_c   1.000
_cell.angle_alpha   90.00
_cell.angle_beta   90.00
_cell.angle_gamma   90.00
#
_symmetry.space_group_name_H-M   'P 1'
#
loop_
_entity.id
_entity.type
_entity.pdbx_description
1 polymer ?
#
loop_
_entity_poly.entity_id
_entity_poly.type
_entity_poly.pdbx_seq_one_letter_code
_entity_poly.pdbx_strand_id
1 'polypeptide(L)'
;MGGRQRRPGVRSPRPGRGAGAGRVPVDTRVEIARLEGYLAWEAEVSAADRDAKEFAAQFSWLSPGERESLEQAYAAERLRYAEDVVDRAVERCRQLAARYREECRRICARWAAVCLSVAFGVVLLAVVPFALRP
;
A
#
# COMPACT_ATOMS: atom_id res chain seq x y z
N MET A 1 36.92 -49.49 14.43
CA MET A 1 36.63 -48.12 14.92
C MET A 1 35.57 -47.51 14.01
N GLY A 2 34.39 -47.18 14.52
CA GLY A 2 33.27 -46.64 13.73
C GLY A 2 32.06 -46.45 14.64
N GLY A 3 31.97 -45.27 15.26
CA GLY A 3 31.07 -44.97 16.38
C GLY A 3 29.60 -44.89 15.98
N ARG A 4 28.74 -45.53 16.79
CA ARG A 4 27.29 -45.32 16.81
C ARG A 4 26.99 -43.98 17.49
N GLN A 5 26.68 -42.94 16.73
CA GLN A 5 26.09 -41.71 17.28
C GLN A 5 24.57 -41.87 17.39
N ARG A 6 24.07 -41.94 18.63
CA ARG A 6 22.64 -41.84 18.95
C ARG A 6 22.22 -40.37 18.82
N ARG A 7 21.24 -40.09 17.95
CA ARG A 7 20.61 -38.76 17.84
C ARG A 7 19.73 -38.49 19.07
N PRO A 8 19.74 -37.27 19.65
CA PRO A 8 18.81 -36.92 20.73
C PRO A 8 17.39 -36.75 20.16
N GLY A 9 16.41 -37.28 20.88
CA GLY A 9 15.00 -37.22 20.50
C GLY A 9 14.49 -35.78 20.45
N VAL A 10 14.06 -35.36 19.26
CA VAL A 10 13.26 -34.15 19.07
C VAL A 10 11.88 -34.45 19.66
N ARG A 11 11.58 -33.88 20.82
CA ARG A 11 10.19 -33.81 21.31
C ARG A 11 9.40 -32.95 20.32
N SER A 12 8.61 -33.58 19.47
CA SER A 12 7.60 -32.88 18.68
C SER A 12 6.64 -32.18 19.64
N PRO A 13 6.45 -30.86 19.54
CA PRO A 13 5.39 -30.19 20.28
C PRO A 13 4.07 -30.78 19.78
N ARG A 14 3.28 -31.36 20.69
CA ARG A 14 1.88 -31.69 20.41
C ARG A 14 1.20 -30.40 19.92
N PRO A 15 0.45 -30.40 18.81
CA PRO A 15 -0.40 -29.28 18.49
C PRO A 15 -1.50 -29.27 19.55
N GLY A 16 -1.33 -28.39 20.53
CA GLY A 16 -2.36 -28.05 21.49
C GLY A 16 -3.57 -27.58 20.71
N ARG A 17 -4.63 -28.40 20.75
CA ARG A 17 -6.00 -28.00 20.45
C ARG A 17 -6.39 -26.91 21.46
N GLY A 18 -6.21 -25.65 21.06
CA GLY A 18 -6.70 -24.45 21.73
C GLY A 18 -6.98 -23.43 20.63
N ALA A 19 -8.24 -23.28 20.24
CA ALA A 19 -9.11 -22.21 20.73
C ALA A 19 -8.68 -20.85 20.17
N GLY A 20 -9.51 -20.34 19.25
CA GLY A 20 -9.38 -19.02 18.67
C GLY A 20 -8.72 -19.01 17.30
N ALA A 21 -9.43 -19.49 16.28
CA ALA A 21 -9.33 -18.85 14.98
C ALA A 21 -9.81 -17.40 15.17
N GLY A 22 -8.93 -16.56 15.70
CA GLY A 22 -9.09 -15.13 15.66
C GLY A 22 -9.19 -14.79 14.18
N ARG A 23 -10.42 -14.55 13.71
CA ARG A 23 -10.60 -13.78 12.49
C ARG A 23 -9.84 -12.49 12.77
N VAL A 24 -8.65 -12.36 12.16
CA VAL A 24 -7.98 -11.07 12.03
C VAL A 24 -9.08 -10.13 11.57
N PRO A 25 -9.35 -9.02 12.29
CA PRO A 25 -10.39 -8.09 11.88
C PRO A 25 -10.02 -7.64 10.48
N VAL A 26 -10.75 -8.20 9.52
CA VAL A 26 -10.63 -7.88 8.13
C VAL A 26 -11.04 -6.43 8.02
N ASP A 27 -10.10 -5.58 7.60
CA ASP A 27 -10.45 -4.21 7.28
C ASP A 27 -11.27 -4.23 6.00
N THR A 28 -12.59 -4.24 6.16
CA THR A 28 -13.57 -4.31 5.07
C THR A 28 -13.32 -3.22 4.04
N ARG A 29 -12.76 -2.06 4.43
CA ARG A 29 -12.44 -0.98 3.49
C ARG A 29 -11.27 -1.37 2.58
N VAL A 30 -10.26 -2.05 3.11
CA VAL A 30 -9.12 -2.54 2.33
C VAL A 30 -9.55 -3.62 1.35
N GLU A 31 -10.47 -4.50 1.77
CA GLU A 31 -11.02 -5.52 0.87
C GLU A 31 -11.87 -4.93 -0.25
N ILE A 32 -12.76 -3.99 0.08
CA ILE A 32 -13.58 -3.29 -0.92
C ILE A 32 -12.68 -2.56 -1.91
N ALA A 33 -11.67 -1.82 -1.45
CA ALA A 33 -10.75 -1.11 -2.34
C ALA A 33 -9.97 -2.06 -3.27
N ARG A 34 -9.60 -3.25 -2.78
CA ARG A 34 -8.96 -4.28 -3.62
C ARG A 34 -9.91 -4.82 -4.67
N LEU A 35 -11.17 -5.08 -4.32
CA LEU A 35 -12.20 -5.53 -5.26
C LEU A 35 -12.50 -4.45 -6.30
N GLU A 36 -12.67 -3.20 -5.89
CA GLU A 36 -12.87 -2.07 -6.79
C GLU A 36 -11.71 -1.92 -7.77
N GLY A 37 -10.46 -2.06 -7.29
CA GLY A 37 -9.28 -2.04 -8.15
C GLY A 37 -9.25 -3.19 -9.16
N TYR A 38 -9.63 -4.40 -8.74
CA TYR A 38 -9.74 -5.55 -9.65
C TYR A 38 -10.80 -5.34 -10.72
N LEU A 39 -12.00 -4.89 -10.34
CA LEU A 39 -13.11 -4.65 -11.27
C LEU A 39 -12.78 -3.51 -12.26
N ALA A 40 -12.12 -2.45 -11.79
CA ALA A 40 -11.66 -1.37 -12.65
C ALA A 40 -10.64 -1.88 -13.68
N TRP A 41 -9.71 -2.73 -13.27
CA TRP A 41 -8.73 -3.33 -14.18
C TRP A 41 -9.37 -4.29 -15.20
N GLU A 42 -10.31 -5.12 -14.76
CA GLU A 42 -11.05 -6.02 -15.66
C GLU A 42 -11.86 -5.25 -16.72
N ALA A 43 -12.45 -4.13 -16.32
CA ALA A 43 -13.14 -3.22 -17.23
C ALA A 43 -12.18 -2.60 -18.26
N GLU A 44 -10.97 -2.21 -17.84
CA GLU A 44 -9.94 -1.65 -18.73
C GLU A 44 -9.44 -2.70 -19.74
N VAL A 45 -9.21 -3.94 -19.31
CA VAL A 45 -8.86 -5.07 -20.20
C VAL A 45 -9.95 -5.31 -21.24
N SER A 46 -11.21 -5.33 -20.79
CA SER A 46 -12.34 -5.51 -21.69
C SER A 46 -12.52 -4.35 -22.67
N ALA A 47 -12.20 -3.12 -22.24
CA ALA A 47 -12.22 -1.94 -23.11
C ALA A 47 -11.09 -1.97 -24.14
N ALA A 48 -9.86 -2.27 -23.71
CA ALA A 48 -8.71 -2.36 -24.59
C ALA A 48 -8.89 -3.41 -25.70
N ASP A 49 -9.49 -4.57 -25.38
CA ASP A 49 -9.82 -5.61 -26.38
C ASP A 49 -10.88 -5.14 -27.40
N ARG A 50 -11.93 -4.44 -26.93
CA ARG A 50 -12.95 -3.88 -27.84
C ARG A 50 -12.36 -2.80 -28.75
N ASP A 51 -11.62 -1.86 -28.17
CA ASP A 51 -10.99 -0.77 -28.90
C ASP A 51 -9.99 -1.31 -29.94
N ALA A 52 -9.24 -2.36 -29.59
CA ALA A 52 -8.32 -3.03 -30.50
C ALA A 52 -9.05 -3.62 -31.72
N LYS A 53 -10.16 -4.33 -31.50
CA LYS A 53 -10.99 -4.91 -32.58
C LYS A 53 -11.59 -3.84 -33.47
N GLU A 54 -12.14 -2.79 -32.88
CA GLU A 54 -12.69 -1.65 -33.62
C GLU A 54 -11.63 -0.93 -34.44
N PHE A 55 -10.41 -0.79 -33.89
CA PHE A 55 -9.28 -0.21 -34.59
C PHE A 55 -8.82 -1.08 -35.76
N ALA A 56 -8.60 -2.38 -35.53
CA ALA A 56 -8.15 -3.31 -36.57
C ALA A 56 -9.19 -3.51 -37.69
N ALA A 57 -10.48 -3.39 -37.39
CA ALA A 57 -11.56 -3.45 -38.38
C ALA A 57 -11.47 -2.35 -39.45
N GLN A 58 -10.79 -1.23 -39.17
CA GLN A 58 -10.57 -0.15 -40.13
C GLN A 58 -9.59 -0.54 -41.26
N PHE A 59 -8.80 -1.59 -41.06
CA PHE A 59 -7.75 -2.04 -41.97
C PHE A 59 -8.23 -3.24 -42.79
N SER A 60 -9.26 -3.05 -43.62
CA SER A 60 -9.89 -4.14 -44.38
C SER A 60 -8.97 -4.82 -45.41
N TRP A 61 -7.83 -4.21 -45.74
CA TRP A 61 -6.81 -4.76 -46.63
C TRP A 61 -5.86 -5.75 -45.95
N LEU A 62 -5.87 -5.85 -44.62
CA LEU A 62 -5.04 -6.79 -43.87
C LEU A 62 -5.69 -8.18 -43.83
N SER A 63 -4.84 -9.21 -43.94
CA SER A 63 -5.28 -10.59 -43.72
C SER A 63 -5.81 -10.78 -42.29
N PRO A 64 -6.64 -11.80 -42.04
CA PRO A 64 -7.14 -12.08 -40.69
C PRO A 64 -6.02 -12.24 -39.64
N GLY A 65 -4.92 -12.90 -39.98
CA GLY A 65 -3.79 -13.09 -39.06
C GLY A 65 -3.00 -11.80 -38.78
N GLU A 66 -2.88 -10.92 -39.77
CA GLU A 66 -2.27 -9.59 -39.58
C GLU A 66 -3.17 -8.69 -38.72
N ARG A 67 -4.49 -8.76 -38.90
CA ARG A 67 -5.45 -8.04 -38.05
C ARG A 67 -5.42 -8.53 -36.62
N GLU A 68 -5.42 -9.85 -36.40
CA GLU A 68 -5.31 -10.41 -35.05
C GLU A 68 -4.00 -10.00 -34.35
N SER A 69 -2.88 -9.99 -35.09
CA SER A 69 -1.58 -9.53 -34.57
C SER A 69 -1.62 -8.04 -34.20
N LEU A 70 -2.28 -7.22 -35.01
CA LEU A 70 -2.49 -5.80 -34.74
C LEU A 70 -3.39 -5.57 -33.52
N GLU A 71 -4.49 -6.32 -33.39
CA GLU A 71 -5.38 -6.27 -32.23
C GLU A 71 -4.61 -6.55 -30.94
N GLN A 72 -3.83 -7.64 -30.91
CA GLN A 72 -3.03 -8.01 -29.73
C GLN A 72 -1.99 -6.92 -29.38
N ALA A 73 -1.28 -6.40 -30.38
CA ALA A 73 -0.28 -5.35 -30.18
C ALA A 73 -0.92 -4.05 -29.65
N TYR A 74 -2.06 -3.65 -30.21
CA TYR A 74 -2.79 -2.46 -29.78
C TYR A 74 -3.32 -2.60 -28.35
N ALA A 75 -3.97 -3.73 -28.03
CA ALA A 75 -4.50 -3.99 -26.69
C ALA A 75 -3.38 -3.96 -25.64
N ALA A 76 -2.24 -4.60 -25.93
CA ALA A 76 -1.08 -4.60 -25.05
C ALA A 76 -0.54 -3.18 -24.80
N GLU A 77 -0.39 -2.37 -25.84
CA GLU A 77 0.07 -0.99 -25.70
C GLU A 77 -0.94 -0.13 -24.92
N ARG A 78 -2.24 -0.31 -25.16
CA ARG A 78 -3.27 0.44 -24.44
C ARG A 78 -3.30 0.10 -22.94
N LEU A 79 -3.08 -1.17 -22.58
CA LEU A 79 -2.98 -1.59 -21.20
C LEU A 79 -1.72 -1.04 -20.52
N ARG A 80 -0.56 -1.08 -21.20
CA ARG A 80 0.67 -0.45 -20.69
C ARG A 80 0.47 1.04 -20.42
N TYR A 81 -0.19 1.75 -21.32
CA TYR A 81 -0.52 3.15 -21.10
C TYR A 81 -1.44 3.35 -19.88
N ALA A 82 -2.42 2.46 -19.67
CA ALA A 82 -3.31 2.52 -18.52
C ALA A 82 -2.54 2.36 -17.20
N GLU A 83 -1.62 1.38 -17.14
CA GLU A 83 -0.73 1.15 -16.00
C GLU A 83 0.09 2.40 -15.70
N ASP A 84 0.74 2.98 -16.71
CA ASP A 84 1.55 4.19 -16.57
C ASP A 84 0.74 5.39 -16.03
N VAL A 85 -0.53 5.50 -16.40
CA VAL A 85 -1.42 6.56 -15.88
C VAL A 85 -1.70 6.36 -14.40
N VAL A 86 -2.02 5.12 -13.99
CA VAL A 86 -2.28 4.77 -12.59
C VAL A 86 -1.02 4.98 -11.75
N ASP A 87 0.13 4.51 -12.21
CA ASP A 87 1.41 4.65 -11.50
C ASP A 87 1.78 6.12 -11.29
N ARG A 88 1.60 6.95 -12.33
CA ARG A 88 1.81 8.41 -12.20
C ARG A 88 0.85 9.04 -11.19
N ALA A 89 -0.41 8.62 -11.16
CA ALA A 89 -1.38 9.12 -10.19
C ALA A 89 -1.00 8.71 -8.75
N VAL A 90 -0.63 7.45 -8.54
CA VAL A 90 -0.17 6.93 -7.24
C VAL A 90 1.06 7.70 -6.76
N GLU A 91 2.03 7.92 -7.65
CA GLU A 91 3.24 8.66 -7.31
C GLU A 91 2.93 10.10 -6.90
N ARG A 92 2.05 10.81 -7.63
CA ARG A 92 1.62 12.16 -7.20
C ARG A 92 0.91 12.15 -5.86
N CYS A 93 0.03 11.18 -5.60
CA CYS A 93 -0.65 11.05 -4.32
C CYS A 93 0.34 10.84 -3.17
N ARG A 94 1.38 10.01 -3.37
CA ARG A 94 2.45 9.81 -2.39
C ARG A 94 3.25 11.09 -2.13
N GLN A 95 3.60 11.82 -3.18
CA GLN A 95 4.30 13.09 -3.07
C GLN A 95 3.48 14.13 -2.30
N LEU A 96 2.18 14.25 -2.59
CA LEU A 96 1.28 15.12 -1.83
C LEU A 96 1.21 14.70 -0.37
N ALA A 97 0.98 13.41 -0.10
CA ALA A 97 0.89 12.90 1.26
C ALA A 97 2.19 13.14 2.06
N ALA A 98 3.36 13.02 1.43
CA ALA A 98 4.64 13.34 2.06
C ALA A 98 4.73 14.82 2.45
N ARG A 99 4.40 15.73 1.53
CA ARG A 99 4.39 17.19 1.80
C ARG A 99 3.46 17.56 2.95
N TYR A 100 2.25 17.00 2.97
CA TYR A 100 1.30 17.25 4.07
C TYR A 100 1.79 16.69 5.40
N ARG A 101 2.36 15.48 5.43
CA ARG A 101 2.91 14.90 6.67
C ARG A 101 4.07 15.72 7.21
N GLU A 102 4.92 16.25 6.35
CA GLU A 102 6.00 17.16 6.76
C GLU A 102 5.45 18.43 7.40
N GLU A 103 4.44 19.05 6.81
CA GLU A 103 3.83 20.26 7.35
C GLU A 103 3.12 19.99 8.69
N CYS A 104 2.37 18.89 8.79
CA CYS A 104 1.78 18.46 10.06
C CYS A 104 2.85 18.22 11.13
N ARG A 105 3.96 17.56 10.79
CA ARG A 105 5.07 17.34 11.74
C ARG A 105 5.67 18.66 12.23
N ARG A 106 5.85 19.65 11.34
CA ARG A 106 6.35 20.98 11.72
C ARG A 106 5.39 21.69 12.69
N ILE A 107 4.10 21.67 12.39
CA ILE A 107 3.07 22.26 13.25
C ILE A 107 3.04 21.55 14.61
N CYS A 108 3.02 20.21 14.63
CA CYS A 108 3.05 19.43 15.87
C CYS A 108 4.32 19.71 16.68
N ALA A 109 5.49 19.82 16.05
CA ALA A 109 6.74 20.15 16.73
C ALA A 109 6.71 21.55 17.36
N ARG A 110 6.14 22.55 16.67
CA ARG A 110 5.94 23.90 17.21
C ARG A 110 5.02 23.88 18.43
N TRP A 111 3.87 23.23 18.33
CA TRP A 111 2.95 23.12 19.47
C TRP A 111 3.55 22.33 20.63
N ALA A 112 4.29 21.25 20.35
CA ALA A 112 5.01 20.51 21.38
C ALA A 112 6.05 21.39 22.09
N ALA A 113 6.81 22.20 21.35
CA ALA A 113 7.76 23.14 21.93
C ALA A 113 7.08 24.19 22.83
N VAL A 114 5.95 24.78 22.37
CA VAL A 114 5.16 25.73 23.18
C VAL A 114 4.65 25.08 24.47
N CYS A 115 4.05 23.89 24.38
CA CYS A 115 3.56 23.16 25.55
C CYS A 115 4.69 22.84 26.54
N LEU A 116 5.85 22.41 26.04
CA LEU A 116 7.03 22.16 26.87
C LEU A 116 7.53 23.45 27.54
N SER A 117 7.65 24.56 26.81
CA SER A 117 8.06 25.85 27.37
C SER A 117 7.11 26.34 28.47
N VAL A 118 5.79 26.20 28.28
CA VAL A 118 4.79 26.52 29.31
C VAL A 118 4.93 25.62 30.53
N ALA A 119 5.06 24.30 30.33
CA ALA A 119 5.26 23.35 31.43
C ALA A 119 6.52 23.68 32.25
N PHE A 120 7.65 23.97 31.57
CA PHE A 120 8.87 24.41 32.24
C PHE A 120 8.68 25.72 33.01
N GLY A 121 7.98 26.69 32.44
CA GLY A 121 7.66 27.95 33.11
C GLY A 121 6.83 27.74 34.39
N VAL A 122 5.83 26.87 34.34
CA VAL A 122 5.01 26.49 35.51
C VAL A 122 5.84 25.81 36.58
N VAL A 123 6.71 24.85 36.21
CA VAL A 123 7.60 24.17 37.16
C VAL A 123 8.56 25.15 37.82
N LEU A 124 9.19 26.05 37.05
CA LEU A 124 10.07 27.08 37.59
C LEU A 124 9.31 28.01 38.56
N LEU A 125 8.13 28.49 38.17
CA LEU A 125 7.28 29.33 39.03
C LEU A 125 6.83 28.63 40.32
N ALA A 126 6.67 27.31 40.32
CA ALA A 126 6.31 26.56 41.51
C ALA A 126 7.52 26.26 42.43
N VAL A 127 8.67 25.93 41.83
CA VAL A 127 9.88 25.50 42.57
C VAL A 127 10.65 26.68 43.14
N VAL A 128 10.78 27.79 42.41
CA VAL A 128 11.51 29.00 42.85
C VAL A 128 10.99 29.56 44.18
N PRO A 129 9.68 29.79 44.39
CA PRO A 129 9.17 30.28 45.67
C PRO A 129 9.24 29.22 46.79
N PHE A 130 9.24 27.93 46.45
CA PHE A 130 9.45 26.85 47.42
C PHE A 130 10.91 26.81 47.88
N ALA A 131 11.86 27.00 46.97
CA ALA A 131 13.29 27.06 47.28
C ALA A 131 13.71 28.36 47.98
N LEU A 132 12.98 29.47 47.74
CA LEU A 132 13.17 30.77 48.41
C LEU A 132 12.45 30.88 49.76
N ARG A 133 11.65 29.88 50.15
CA ARG A 133 11.06 29.75 51.49
C ARG A 133 11.79 28.65 52.27
N PRO A 134 12.99 28.92 52.84
CA PRO A 134 13.55 28.08 53.90
C PRO A 134 12.79 28.26 55.22
#